data_AF-A0A971Q9H5-F1
#
_entry.id   AF-A0A971Q9H5-F1
#
_cell.length_a   1.000
_cell.length_b   1.000
_cell.length_c   1.000
_cell.angle_alpha   90.00
_cell.angle_beta   90.00
_cell.angle_gamma   90.00
#
_symmetry.space_group_name_H-M   'P 1'
#
loop_
_entity.id
_entity.type
_entity.pdbx_description
1 polymer ?
#
loop_
_entity_poly.entity_id
_entity_poly.type
_entity_poly.pdbx_seq_one_letter_code
_entity_poly.pdbx_strand_id
1 'polypeptide(L)'
;MTETHVSGILQTVERQIHFLVQRQHRGGWVGLWFLPDGRAEAQIAGEPIRTIKMSHGTSPSIAQVILRAGQAFGRNEWVESAGRFVSVLRDAECPNGGWPLYVWIEDDGRLQPMPAYWQHDDGPPRGVMKNGCTTNSVMFLLYYGLTQNDREAQRLAKKGTAFLLQAQDANALGLWCNTYPILPTDDPFGNCEAGLADDSATPSALWVLRALHGTTGNADYLARLTRAAQKVAQLFDFNDKTAGWARYYDRSGRACDARVIEKATNIETRSGIELVVALIEAHRLIGDPRLLEPCRRWSSFMIDAMTCDQTPGWHEHYDRTTGQPVHFDGRNEDGVGTEVSGKAALALLQFGLHAGDDRAVDAARRYADFLIDRFPSAGWWATGYHRHSGQPLSYDWRNHQWTAAHDAMIHATPLALLTELAKTTSQPRYLDAAARAAQRLAQLQLDCGGWAFTYQTDTNQPAGGVWQPGRKDLARDPDAKHPFMHVCQSIYASESGIGNQIIAWELMNLADLLQGRPDIHHWQTTYGMPVPFLLNRHRPTASPERDA
;
A
#
# COMPACT_ATOMS: atom_id res chain seq x y z
N MET A 1 4.83 -8.13 -29.12
CA MET A 1 5.50 -8.86 -28.02
C MET A 1 5.45 -10.35 -28.27
N THR A 2 6.49 -11.08 -27.86
CA THR A 2 6.61 -12.52 -28.10
C THR A 2 6.02 -13.32 -26.94
N GLU A 3 5.53 -14.54 -27.22
CA GLU A 3 5.10 -15.53 -26.22
C GLU A 3 6.16 -15.76 -25.12
N THR A 4 7.44 -15.63 -25.49
CA THR A 4 8.61 -15.70 -24.61
C THR A 4 8.56 -14.65 -23.49
N HIS A 5 8.11 -13.41 -23.74
CA HIS A 5 8.05 -12.38 -22.70
C HIS A 5 7.00 -12.71 -21.63
N VAL A 6 5.83 -13.17 -22.05
CA VAL A 6 4.74 -13.56 -21.13
C VAL A 6 5.17 -14.73 -20.26
N SER A 7 5.79 -15.75 -20.87
CA SER A 7 6.31 -16.91 -20.14
C SER A 7 7.36 -16.51 -19.09
N GLY A 8 8.30 -15.61 -19.43
CA GLY A 8 9.29 -15.12 -18.48
C GLY A 8 8.69 -14.35 -17.29
N ILE A 9 7.67 -13.52 -17.53
CA ILE A 9 6.96 -12.80 -16.46
C ILE A 9 6.24 -13.79 -15.54
N LEU A 10 5.52 -14.77 -16.10
CA LEU A 10 4.81 -15.77 -15.30
C LEU A 10 5.77 -16.65 -14.48
N GLN A 11 6.91 -17.05 -15.06
CA GLN A 11 7.94 -17.79 -14.34
C GLN A 11 8.51 -16.97 -13.17
N THR A 12 8.69 -15.65 -13.37
CA THR A 12 9.12 -14.73 -12.32
C THR A 12 8.11 -14.68 -11.18
N VAL A 13 6.81 -14.59 -11.50
CA VAL A 13 5.74 -14.66 -10.48
C VAL A 13 5.76 -16.01 -9.77
N GLU A 14 5.84 -17.13 -10.48
CA GLU A 14 5.85 -18.48 -9.87
C GLU A 14 7.01 -18.66 -8.89
N ARG A 15 8.24 -18.24 -9.26
CA ARG A 15 9.40 -18.26 -8.36
C ARG A 15 9.16 -17.45 -7.10
N GLN A 16 8.52 -16.30 -7.23
CA GLN A 16 8.22 -15.44 -6.09
C GLN A 16 7.15 -16.04 -5.17
N ILE A 17 6.08 -16.61 -5.72
CA ILE A 17 5.04 -17.24 -4.92
C ILE A 17 5.61 -18.44 -4.18
N HIS A 18 6.45 -19.24 -4.86
CA HIS A 18 7.16 -20.34 -4.22
C HIS A 18 8.06 -19.85 -3.07
N PHE A 19 8.81 -18.77 -3.26
CA PHE A 19 9.58 -18.12 -2.20
C PHE A 19 8.71 -17.75 -0.99
N LEU A 20 7.60 -17.04 -1.22
CA LEU A 20 6.70 -16.60 -0.15
C LEU A 20 6.07 -17.79 0.59
N VAL A 21 5.67 -18.85 -0.12
CA VAL A 21 5.14 -20.09 0.48
C VAL A 21 6.20 -20.78 1.34
N GLN A 22 7.44 -20.90 0.86
CA GLN A 22 8.54 -21.51 1.62
C GLN A 22 8.92 -20.72 2.88
N ARG A 23 8.69 -19.40 2.87
CA ARG A 23 8.97 -18.49 4.00
C ARG A 23 7.80 -18.29 4.94
N GLN A 24 6.67 -18.94 4.69
CA GLN A 24 5.56 -18.91 5.61
C GLN A 24 5.95 -19.60 6.93
N HIS A 25 5.80 -18.88 8.04
CA HIS A 25 6.12 -19.37 9.36
C HIS A 25 4.86 -19.39 10.22
N ARG A 26 4.46 -20.58 10.71
CA ARG A 26 3.24 -20.78 11.50
C ARG A 26 1.97 -20.22 10.83
N GLY A 27 1.91 -20.23 9.50
CA GLY A 27 0.79 -19.70 8.72
C GLY A 27 0.86 -18.20 8.41
N GLY A 28 1.79 -17.45 9.02
CA GLY A 28 2.00 -16.02 8.76
C GLY A 28 3.37 -15.73 8.15
N TRP A 29 3.67 -14.44 7.97
CA TRP A 29 4.94 -13.98 7.45
C TRP A 29 5.58 -12.95 8.39
N VAL A 30 6.90 -12.98 8.36
CA VAL A 30 7.75 -12.17 9.22
C VAL A 30 8.56 -11.22 8.33
N GLY A 31 9.15 -10.19 8.91
CA GLY A 31 10.06 -9.33 8.15
C GLY A 31 11.21 -10.17 7.59
N LEU A 32 11.46 -10.08 6.28
CA LEU A 32 12.53 -10.83 5.60
C LEU A 32 13.75 -9.95 5.35
N TRP A 33 14.91 -10.49 5.68
CA TRP A 33 16.21 -9.92 5.39
C TRP A 33 16.77 -10.54 4.13
N PHE A 34 17.42 -9.75 3.28
CA PHE A 34 18.21 -10.29 2.18
C PHE A 34 19.69 -9.99 2.46
N LEU A 35 20.49 -11.04 2.54
CA LEU A 35 21.93 -10.97 2.70
C LEU A 35 22.59 -10.61 1.35
N PRO A 36 23.84 -10.09 1.35
CA PRO A 36 24.57 -9.75 0.13
C PRO A 36 24.79 -10.95 -0.81
N ASP A 37 24.79 -12.16 -0.27
CA ASP A 37 24.89 -13.41 -1.04
C ASP A 37 23.54 -13.85 -1.63
N GLY A 38 22.50 -13.01 -1.54
CA GLY A 38 21.16 -13.27 -2.10
C GLY A 38 20.29 -14.20 -1.23
N ARG A 39 20.79 -14.71 -0.11
CA ARG A 39 19.98 -15.51 0.82
C ARG A 39 18.99 -14.62 1.55
N ALA A 40 17.74 -15.07 1.64
CA ALA A 40 16.79 -14.46 2.56
C ALA A 40 16.93 -15.08 3.96
N GLU A 41 16.87 -14.29 5.03
CA GLU A 41 16.84 -14.74 6.42
C GLU A 41 15.68 -14.08 7.16
N ALA A 42 15.02 -14.81 8.04
CA ALA A 42 13.84 -14.34 8.75
C ALA A 42 14.17 -13.63 10.09
N GLN A 43 15.41 -13.76 10.58
CA GLN A 43 15.95 -13.03 11.75
C GLN A 43 17.47 -13.26 11.88
N ILE A 44 18.12 -12.50 12.78
CA ILE A 44 19.55 -12.55 13.10
C ILE A 44 19.96 -13.95 13.55
N ALA A 45 21.07 -14.44 12.98
CA ALA A 45 21.61 -15.78 13.22
C ALA A 45 21.57 -16.21 14.69
N GLY A 46 20.65 -17.12 15.03
CA GLY A 46 20.59 -17.83 16.30
C GLY A 46 19.30 -17.70 17.12
N GLU A 47 18.41 -16.76 16.81
CA GLU A 47 17.14 -16.60 17.54
C GLU A 47 15.94 -17.21 16.80
N PRO A 48 15.00 -17.86 17.52
CA PRO A 48 13.76 -18.32 16.91
C PRO A 48 12.91 -17.13 16.45
N ILE A 49 12.24 -17.30 15.30
CA ILE A 49 11.26 -16.33 14.79
C ILE A 49 10.11 -16.26 15.78
N ARG A 50 9.92 -15.09 16.40
CA ARG A 50 8.86 -14.88 17.41
C ARG A 50 7.77 -13.88 17.04
N THR A 51 7.76 -13.33 15.82
CA THR A 51 6.75 -12.33 15.45
C THR A 51 6.17 -12.55 14.06
N ILE A 52 4.85 -12.37 13.90
CA ILE A 52 4.16 -12.24 12.62
C ILE A 52 3.68 -10.79 12.50
N LYS A 53 3.92 -10.15 11.36
CA LYS A 53 3.47 -8.77 11.11
C LYS A 53 2.15 -8.76 10.34
N MET A 54 1.22 -7.91 10.79
CA MET A 54 -0.17 -7.88 10.29
C MET A 54 -0.52 -6.60 9.52
N SER A 55 0.37 -5.61 9.40
CA SER A 55 0.10 -4.34 8.71
C SER A 55 -0.13 -4.49 7.21
N HIS A 56 -0.47 -3.38 6.56
CA HIS A 56 -0.32 -3.19 5.11
C HIS A 56 1.00 -3.74 4.59
N GLY A 57 0.86 -4.39 3.43
CA GLY A 57 1.92 -5.04 2.68
C GLY A 57 2.68 -6.14 3.44
N THR A 58 2.07 -6.76 4.44
CA THR A 58 2.69 -7.88 5.18
C THR A 58 1.81 -9.11 5.08
N SER A 59 1.56 -9.82 6.18
CA SER A 59 0.92 -11.15 6.12
C SER A 59 -0.44 -11.16 5.40
N PRO A 60 -1.38 -10.23 5.63
CA PRO A 60 -2.64 -10.22 4.90
C PRO A 60 -2.47 -10.02 3.39
N SER A 61 -1.59 -9.11 2.98
CA SER A 61 -1.32 -8.81 1.58
C SER A 61 -0.61 -9.98 0.89
N ILE A 62 0.39 -10.58 1.55
CA ILE A 62 1.10 -11.77 1.05
C ILE A 62 0.12 -12.93 0.86
N ALA A 63 -0.75 -13.19 1.85
CA ALA A 63 -1.77 -14.24 1.75
C ALA A 63 -2.71 -14.02 0.56
N GLN A 64 -3.11 -12.77 0.28
CA GLN A 64 -3.93 -12.43 -0.89
C GLN A 64 -3.21 -12.66 -2.21
N VAL A 65 -1.94 -12.27 -2.31
CA VAL A 65 -1.12 -12.48 -3.51
C VAL A 65 -0.95 -13.98 -3.78
N ILE A 66 -0.65 -14.78 -2.75
CA ILE A 66 -0.55 -16.25 -2.86
C ILE A 66 -1.89 -16.86 -3.28
N LEU A 67 -3.00 -16.42 -2.68
CA LEU A 67 -4.34 -16.91 -3.03
C LEU A 67 -4.69 -16.62 -4.50
N ARG A 68 -4.44 -15.38 -4.97
CA ARG A 68 -4.65 -15.03 -6.38
C ARG A 68 -3.77 -15.89 -7.29
N ALA A 69 -2.50 -16.02 -6.97
CA ALA A 69 -1.61 -16.85 -7.76
C ALA A 69 -2.09 -18.31 -7.80
N GLY A 70 -2.51 -18.87 -6.66
CA GLY A 70 -3.08 -20.23 -6.61
C GLY A 70 -4.27 -20.39 -7.55
N GLN A 71 -5.15 -19.39 -7.62
CA GLN A 71 -6.30 -19.39 -8.52
C GLN A 71 -5.89 -19.20 -9.99
N ALA A 72 -4.99 -18.26 -10.28
CA ALA A 72 -4.56 -17.92 -11.63
C ALA A 72 -3.72 -19.01 -12.30
N PHE A 73 -2.94 -19.75 -11.51
CA PHE A 73 -2.08 -20.85 -11.97
C PHE A 73 -2.71 -22.25 -11.74
N GLY A 74 -3.87 -22.33 -11.08
CA GLY A 74 -4.52 -23.61 -10.75
C GLY A 74 -3.71 -24.47 -9.76
N ARG A 75 -3.00 -23.84 -8.81
CA ARG A 75 -2.12 -24.48 -7.83
C ARG A 75 -2.78 -24.52 -6.46
N ASN A 76 -3.45 -25.63 -6.13
CA ASN A 76 -4.19 -25.80 -4.88
C ASN A 76 -3.29 -25.68 -3.65
N GLU A 77 -2.03 -26.10 -3.74
CA GLU A 77 -1.07 -26.00 -2.64
C GLU A 77 -0.77 -24.54 -2.22
N TRP A 78 -0.88 -23.59 -3.17
CA TRP A 78 -0.76 -22.17 -2.87
C TRP A 78 -2.02 -21.63 -2.19
N VAL A 79 -3.20 -22.06 -2.66
CA VAL A 79 -4.47 -21.73 -2.01
C VAL A 79 -4.50 -22.23 -0.57
N GLU A 80 -4.10 -23.47 -0.33
CA GLU A 80 -3.94 -24.04 1.02
C GLU A 80 -2.92 -23.25 1.86
N SER A 81 -1.81 -22.81 1.25
CA SER A 81 -0.84 -21.95 1.91
C SER A 81 -1.44 -20.63 2.36
N ALA A 82 -2.22 -19.96 1.52
CA ALA A 82 -2.94 -18.76 1.92
C ALA A 82 -3.93 -19.07 3.06
N GLY A 83 -4.64 -20.20 2.99
CA GLY A 83 -5.60 -20.66 4.00
C GLY A 83 -5.00 -20.85 5.40
N ARG A 84 -3.73 -21.23 5.52
CA ARG A 84 -3.05 -21.32 6.83
C ARG A 84 -3.03 -19.98 7.58
N PHE A 85 -3.10 -18.85 6.88
CA PHE A 85 -3.18 -17.53 7.51
C PHE A 85 -4.53 -17.28 8.20
N VAL A 86 -5.61 -17.97 7.83
CA VAL A 86 -6.89 -17.90 8.55
C VAL A 86 -6.74 -18.37 9.99
N SER A 87 -5.92 -19.40 10.24
CA SER A 87 -5.64 -19.88 11.60
C SER A 87 -4.85 -18.85 12.41
N VAL A 88 -3.89 -18.16 11.80
CA VAL A 88 -3.18 -17.04 12.45
C VAL A 88 -4.16 -15.95 12.85
N LEU A 89 -5.08 -15.57 11.96
CA LEU A 89 -6.09 -14.56 12.24
C LEU A 89 -7.07 -14.99 13.33
N ARG A 90 -7.44 -16.26 13.39
CA ARG A 90 -8.26 -16.80 14.48
C ARG A 90 -7.56 -16.66 15.82
N ASP A 91 -6.30 -17.06 15.89
CA ASP A 91 -5.55 -17.13 17.15
C ASP A 91 -5.05 -15.73 17.60
N ALA A 92 -4.89 -14.80 16.66
CA ALA A 92 -4.49 -13.41 16.90
C ALA A 92 -5.67 -12.43 17.07
N GLU A 93 -6.91 -12.92 17.03
CA GLU A 93 -8.11 -12.10 17.14
C GLU A 93 -8.18 -11.41 18.52
N CYS A 94 -8.31 -10.07 18.53
CA CYS A 94 -8.49 -9.33 19.77
C CYS A 94 -9.94 -9.43 20.28
N PRO A 95 -10.18 -9.21 21.59
CA PRO A 95 -11.54 -9.22 22.16
C PRO A 95 -12.51 -8.25 21.47
N ASN A 96 -12.01 -7.10 20.99
CA ASN A 96 -12.80 -6.12 20.26
C ASN A 96 -13.11 -6.51 18.80
N GLY A 97 -12.55 -7.61 18.29
CA GLY A 97 -12.73 -8.09 16.91
C GLY A 97 -11.73 -7.56 15.88
N GLY A 98 -10.82 -6.66 16.26
CA GLY A 98 -9.71 -6.23 15.42
C GLY A 98 -8.49 -7.17 15.52
N TRP A 99 -7.43 -6.84 14.77
CA TRP A 99 -6.14 -7.53 14.84
C TRP A 99 -5.02 -6.57 15.23
N PRO A 100 -4.03 -7.02 16.02
CA PRO A 100 -2.91 -6.19 16.42
C PRO A 100 -1.96 -5.99 15.23
N LEU A 101 -1.05 -5.02 15.34
CA LEU A 101 0.01 -4.81 14.35
C LEU A 101 0.97 -6.02 14.27
N TYR A 102 1.22 -6.68 15.41
CA TYR A 102 2.12 -7.82 15.53
C TYR A 102 1.48 -8.94 16.36
N VAL A 103 1.83 -10.16 16.02
CA VAL A 103 1.47 -11.38 16.76
C VAL A 103 2.74 -12.02 17.24
N TRP A 104 2.85 -12.27 18.54
CA TRP A 104 3.97 -12.97 19.16
C TRP A 104 3.78 -14.48 19.05
N ILE A 105 4.88 -15.20 18.84
CA ILE A 105 4.92 -16.67 18.84
C ILE A 105 5.66 -17.08 20.12
N GLU A 106 4.92 -17.73 21.01
CA GLU A 106 5.43 -18.27 22.26
C GLU A 106 6.33 -19.49 22.02
N ASP A 107 7.09 -19.91 23.03
CA ASP A 107 8.00 -21.05 22.92
C ASP A 107 7.27 -22.38 22.65
N ASP A 108 6.01 -22.49 23.10
CA ASP A 108 5.12 -23.63 22.80
C ASP A 108 4.45 -23.52 21.42
N GLY A 109 4.70 -22.44 20.68
CA GLY A 109 4.12 -22.15 19.38
C GLY A 109 2.74 -21.48 19.43
N ARG A 110 2.21 -21.17 20.62
CA ARG A 110 0.97 -20.41 20.78
C ARG A 110 1.16 -19.00 20.22
N LEU A 111 0.15 -18.54 19.49
CA LEU A 111 0.10 -17.17 19.00
C LEU A 111 -0.54 -16.27 20.06
N GLN A 112 0.08 -15.12 20.32
CA GLN A 112 -0.42 -14.12 21.25
C GLN A 112 -0.53 -12.77 20.53
N PRO A 113 -1.70 -12.13 20.55
CA PRO A 113 -1.80 -10.74 20.11
C PRO A 113 -0.80 -9.92 20.91
N MET A 114 0.18 -9.31 20.25
CA MET A 114 1.16 -8.49 20.95
C MET A 114 0.46 -7.17 21.29
N PRO A 115 0.22 -6.86 22.59
CA PRO A 115 -0.10 -5.48 22.96
C PRO A 115 1.09 -4.67 22.47
N ALA A 116 0.91 -3.65 21.63
CA ALA A 116 2.05 -3.00 20.99
C ALA A 116 3.00 -2.46 22.08
N TYR A 117 4.04 -3.24 22.37
CA TYR A 117 4.82 -3.16 23.61
C TYR A 117 5.94 -2.13 23.50
N TRP A 118 5.73 -1.08 22.71
CA TRP A 118 6.75 -0.10 22.37
C TRP A 118 6.17 1.30 22.33
N GLN A 119 5.51 1.67 23.41
CA GLN A 119 5.32 3.07 23.76
C GLN A 119 6.00 3.28 25.09
N HIS A 120 6.83 4.32 25.15
CA HIS A 120 7.49 4.83 26.35
C HIS A 120 6.66 4.61 27.62
N ASP A 121 7.32 4.07 28.65
CA ASP A 121 6.93 3.50 29.95
C ASP A 121 5.56 3.78 30.64
N ASP A 122 4.62 4.59 30.14
CA ASP A 122 3.43 5.00 30.91
C ASP A 122 2.07 4.92 30.16
N GLY A 123 1.99 4.32 28.96
CA GLY A 123 0.77 4.29 28.15
C GLY A 123 0.03 2.93 28.13
N PRO A 124 -1.33 2.90 28.11
CA PRO A 124 -2.07 1.65 27.88
C PRO A 124 -1.76 1.07 26.48
N PRO A 125 -1.82 -0.26 26.31
CA PRO A 125 -1.43 -0.93 25.07
C PRO A 125 -2.27 -0.45 23.87
N ARG A 126 -1.65 0.30 22.95
CA ARG A 126 -2.31 0.76 21.72
C ARG A 126 -2.21 -0.30 20.62
N GLY A 127 -3.32 -0.66 20.00
CA GLY A 127 -3.57 -0.36 18.59
C GLY A 127 -3.88 -1.58 17.72
N VAL A 128 -5.13 -2.04 17.71
CA VAL A 128 -5.68 -2.68 16.51
C VAL A 128 -5.93 -1.61 15.44
N MET A 129 -6.06 -2.01 14.18
CA MET A 129 -6.27 -1.14 13.00
C MET A 129 -5.06 -0.34 12.49
N LYS A 130 -3.95 -0.30 13.24
CA LYS A 130 -2.74 0.42 12.82
C LYS A 130 -2.23 -0.05 11.46
N ASN A 131 -2.02 0.89 10.55
CA ASN A 131 -1.58 0.61 9.19
C ASN A 131 -2.43 -0.51 8.56
N GLY A 132 -3.75 -0.40 8.69
CA GLY A 132 -4.77 -1.28 8.09
C GLY A 132 -4.65 -2.76 8.41
N CYS A 133 -4.01 -3.14 9.52
CA CYS A 133 -3.94 -4.56 9.90
C CYS A 133 -5.33 -5.21 9.97
N THR A 134 -6.31 -4.50 10.51
CA THR A 134 -7.70 -4.99 10.58
C THR A 134 -8.39 -4.97 9.22
N THR A 135 -8.36 -3.85 8.50
CA THR A 135 -9.05 -3.71 7.20
C THR A 135 -8.52 -4.72 6.18
N ASN A 136 -7.20 -4.94 6.14
CA ASN A 136 -6.59 -5.90 5.23
C ASN A 136 -6.94 -7.34 5.57
N SER A 137 -6.97 -7.66 6.87
CA SER A 137 -7.38 -8.97 7.35
C SER A 137 -8.83 -9.26 6.99
N VAL A 138 -9.74 -8.29 7.18
CA VAL A 138 -11.15 -8.41 6.74
C VAL A 138 -11.24 -8.64 5.24
N MET A 139 -10.50 -7.89 4.42
CA MET A 139 -10.48 -8.09 2.97
C MET A 139 -10.01 -9.48 2.57
N PHE A 140 -8.92 -9.97 3.19
CA PHE A 140 -8.41 -11.32 2.94
C PHE A 140 -9.45 -12.38 3.33
N LEU A 141 -10.00 -12.29 4.54
CA LEU A 141 -10.97 -13.24 5.06
C LEU A 141 -12.27 -13.25 4.26
N LEU A 142 -12.75 -12.09 3.82
CA LEU A 142 -13.92 -11.97 2.95
C LEU A 142 -13.66 -12.69 1.62
N TYR A 143 -12.52 -12.41 0.98
CA TYR A 143 -12.22 -13.00 -0.31
C TYR A 143 -11.94 -14.51 -0.23
N TYR A 144 -11.12 -14.95 0.73
CA TYR A 144 -10.83 -16.35 0.96
C TYR A 144 -12.11 -17.12 1.34
N GLY A 145 -12.90 -16.58 2.29
CA GLY A 145 -14.15 -17.18 2.73
C GLY A 145 -15.19 -17.35 1.63
N LEU A 146 -15.29 -16.39 0.70
CA LEU A 146 -16.21 -16.48 -0.43
C LEU A 146 -15.71 -17.43 -1.53
N THR A 147 -14.42 -17.38 -1.88
CA THR A 147 -13.89 -18.20 -2.98
C THR A 147 -13.63 -19.65 -2.59
N GLN A 148 -13.31 -19.91 -1.31
CA GLN A 148 -13.03 -21.25 -0.80
C GLN A 148 -14.21 -21.83 0.00
N ASN A 149 -15.31 -21.09 0.13
CA ASN A 149 -16.47 -21.46 0.96
C ASN A 149 -16.08 -21.82 2.42
N ASP A 150 -15.09 -21.11 2.95
CA ASP A 150 -14.55 -21.34 4.30
C ASP A 150 -15.40 -20.59 5.35
N ARG A 151 -16.12 -21.35 6.18
CA ARG A 151 -17.03 -20.80 7.20
C ARG A 151 -16.30 -20.07 8.32
N GLU A 152 -15.07 -20.47 8.65
CA GLU A 152 -14.31 -19.83 9.71
C GLU A 152 -13.78 -18.47 9.24
N ALA A 153 -13.28 -18.41 8.00
CA ALA A 153 -12.89 -17.15 7.38
C ALA A 153 -14.09 -16.18 7.29
N GLN A 154 -15.26 -16.66 6.90
CA GLN A 154 -16.49 -15.86 6.89
C GLN A 154 -16.89 -15.36 8.30
N ARG A 155 -16.76 -16.22 9.33
CA ARG A 155 -17.03 -15.84 10.73
C ARG A 155 -16.08 -14.74 11.20
N LEU A 156 -14.79 -14.88 10.94
CA LEU A 156 -13.76 -13.89 11.29
C LEU A 156 -13.97 -12.58 10.52
N ALA A 157 -14.27 -12.65 9.21
CA ALA A 157 -14.60 -11.47 8.40
C ALA A 157 -15.79 -10.71 9.00
N LYS A 158 -16.84 -11.42 9.44
CA LYS A 158 -18.01 -10.82 10.09
C LYS A 158 -17.64 -10.15 11.42
N LYS A 159 -16.78 -10.76 12.24
CA LYS A 159 -16.35 -10.18 13.52
C LYS A 159 -15.48 -8.93 13.31
N GLY A 160 -14.49 -8.99 12.41
CA GLY A 160 -13.71 -7.81 12.02
C GLY A 160 -14.54 -6.70 11.40
N THR A 161 -15.56 -7.06 10.62
CA THR A 161 -16.54 -6.09 10.10
C THR A 161 -17.32 -5.43 11.23
N ALA A 162 -17.84 -6.21 12.19
CA ALA A 162 -18.57 -5.66 13.34
C ALA A 162 -17.74 -4.65 14.13
N PHE A 163 -16.45 -4.94 14.34
CA PHE A 163 -15.49 -3.99 14.90
C PHE A 163 -15.43 -2.69 14.08
N LEU A 164 -15.26 -2.77 12.75
CA LEU A 164 -15.19 -1.59 11.90
C LEU A 164 -16.47 -0.74 11.96
N LEU A 165 -17.65 -1.37 12.03
CA LEU A 165 -18.92 -0.63 12.16
C LEU A 165 -19.03 0.08 13.52
N GLN A 166 -18.69 -0.63 14.60
CA GLN A 166 -18.68 -0.07 15.96
C GLN A 166 -17.68 1.08 16.08
N ALA A 167 -16.48 0.89 15.54
CA ALA A 167 -15.42 1.90 15.50
C ALA A 167 -15.84 3.17 14.76
N GLN A 168 -16.63 3.01 13.69
CA GLN A 168 -17.20 4.14 12.94
C GLN A 168 -18.29 4.85 13.74
N ASP A 169 -19.22 4.11 14.36
CA ASP A 169 -20.37 4.68 15.07
C ASP A 169 -19.98 5.41 16.36
N ALA A 170 -18.94 4.93 17.02
CA ALA A 170 -18.43 5.60 18.21
C ALA A 170 -17.76 6.95 17.85
N ASN A 171 -17.32 7.14 16.59
CA ASN A 171 -16.60 8.34 16.18
C ASN A 171 -17.60 9.39 15.67
N ALA A 172 -17.62 10.57 16.27
CA ALA A 172 -18.51 11.66 15.89
C ALA A 172 -18.35 12.10 14.42
N LEU A 173 -17.17 11.88 13.81
CA LEU A 173 -16.96 12.16 12.39
C LEU A 173 -17.52 11.05 11.48
N GLY A 174 -17.80 9.85 12.00
CA GLY A 174 -18.14 8.69 11.19
C GLY A 174 -16.96 8.15 10.36
N LEU A 175 -15.73 8.40 10.82
CA LEU A 175 -14.46 7.96 10.21
C LEU A 175 -13.71 7.01 11.15
N TRP A 176 -12.54 6.54 10.72
CA TRP A 176 -11.73 5.59 11.50
C TRP A 176 -10.37 6.12 11.89
N CYS A 177 -10.02 5.84 13.14
CA CYS A 177 -8.75 6.20 13.75
C CYS A 177 -7.65 5.27 13.27
N ASN A 178 -6.40 5.73 13.34
CA ASN A 178 -5.26 4.87 13.04
C ASN A 178 -5.13 3.72 14.06
N THR A 179 -5.49 3.95 15.33
CA THR A 179 -5.28 2.97 16.40
C THR A 179 -6.47 2.88 17.34
N TYR A 180 -6.80 1.66 17.76
CA TYR A 180 -7.81 1.38 18.79
C TYR A 180 -7.23 0.46 19.89
N PRO A 181 -7.64 0.60 21.16
CA PRO A 181 -7.16 -0.28 22.23
C PRO A 181 -7.53 -1.74 21.94
N ILE A 182 -6.62 -2.67 22.27
CA ILE A 182 -6.83 -4.11 22.07
C ILE A 182 -7.90 -4.65 23.02
N LEU A 183 -7.84 -4.19 24.27
CA LEU A 183 -8.81 -4.53 25.30
C LEU A 183 -10.00 -3.56 25.24
N PRO A 184 -11.22 -4.01 25.57
CA PRO A 184 -12.34 -3.12 25.78
C PRO A 184 -11.98 -2.10 26.87
N THR A 185 -12.24 -0.84 26.59
CA THR A 185 -12.04 0.30 27.50
C THR A 185 -13.32 1.13 27.52
N ASP A 186 -13.57 1.84 28.62
CA ASP A 186 -14.74 2.73 28.74
C ASP A 186 -14.72 3.84 27.68
N ASP A 187 -13.53 4.28 27.25
CA ASP A 187 -13.34 5.05 26.03
C ASP A 187 -12.87 4.11 24.90
N PRO A 188 -13.73 3.70 23.95
CA PRO A 188 -13.33 2.82 22.84
C PRO A 188 -12.26 3.42 21.92
N PHE A 189 -11.95 4.72 22.07
CA PHE A 189 -10.87 5.39 21.35
C PHE A 189 -9.55 5.42 22.10
N GLY A 190 -9.54 5.19 23.42
CA GLY A 190 -8.42 5.56 24.28
C GLY A 190 -8.01 7.03 24.09
N ASN A 191 -6.85 7.43 24.61
CA ASN A 191 -6.25 8.77 24.41
C ASN A 191 -5.84 9.09 22.95
N CYS A 192 -6.58 8.61 21.93
CA CYS A 192 -6.42 9.03 20.54
C CYS A 192 -7.04 10.43 20.35
N GLU A 193 -6.47 11.45 20.98
CA GLU A 193 -6.84 12.86 20.71
C GLU A 193 -6.26 13.35 19.36
N ALA A 194 -5.17 12.73 18.90
CA ALA A 194 -4.59 12.94 17.56
C ALA A 194 -4.77 11.68 16.70
N GLY A 195 -5.33 11.83 15.48
CA GLY A 195 -5.30 10.79 14.45
C GLY A 195 -6.57 9.94 14.25
N LEU A 196 -7.76 10.56 14.36
CA LEU A 196 -9.05 9.87 14.23
C LEU A 196 -9.53 9.69 12.79
N ALA A 197 -8.90 10.39 11.85
CA ALA A 197 -8.98 10.14 10.42
C ALA A 197 -7.54 10.13 9.92
N ASP A 198 -6.99 8.93 9.80
CA ASP A 198 -5.70 8.67 9.18
C ASP A 198 -5.90 8.31 7.71
N ASP A 199 -4.92 8.71 6.92
CA ASP A 199 -4.97 8.61 5.47
C ASP A 199 -4.92 7.19 4.94
N SER A 200 -4.42 6.22 5.71
CA SER A 200 -4.48 4.80 5.34
C SER A 200 -5.73 4.09 5.89
N ALA A 201 -6.14 4.44 7.11
CA ALA A 201 -7.20 3.74 7.83
C ALA A 201 -8.59 3.99 7.22
N THR A 202 -8.91 5.25 6.91
CA THR A 202 -10.23 5.63 6.38
C THR A 202 -10.45 5.13 4.95
N PRO A 203 -9.54 5.35 3.98
CA PRO A 203 -9.67 4.76 2.64
C PRO A 203 -9.77 3.25 2.68
N SER A 204 -8.95 2.56 3.47
CA SER A 204 -9.01 1.11 3.60
C SER A 204 -10.37 0.61 4.14
N ALA A 205 -10.96 1.33 5.09
CA ALA A 205 -12.28 0.98 5.61
C ALA A 205 -13.41 1.25 4.58
N LEU A 206 -13.31 2.33 3.79
CA LEU A 206 -14.22 2.58 2.66
C LEU A 206 -14.19 1.42 1.65
N TRP A 207 -12.99 0.90 1.35
CA TRP A 207 -12.81 -0.26 0.48
C TRP A 207 -13.46 -1.53 1.04
N VAL A 208 -13.29 -1.79 2.34
CA VAL A 208 -13.95 -2.91 3.03
C VAL A 208 -15.47 -2.80 2.92
N LEU A 209 -16.04 -1.62 3.23
CA LEU A 209 -17.49 -1.41 3.14
C LEU A 209 -18.01 -1.58 1.71
N ARG A 210 -17.27 -1.12 0.70
CA ARG A 210 -17.61 -1.33 -0.71
C ARG A 210 -17.64 -2.81 -1.06
N ALA A 211 -16.60 -3.55 -0.67
CA ALA A 211 -16.51 -4.99 -0.91
C ALA A 211 -17.64 -5.77 -0.22
N LEU A 212 -17.93 -5.43 1.04
CA LEU A 212 -19.04 -6.01 1.79
C LEU A 212 -20.39 -5.70 1.16
N HIS A 213 -20.63 -4.44 0.76
CA HIS A 213 -21.86 -4.06 0.10
C HIS A 213 -22.06 -4.85 -1.20
N GLY A 214 -21.07 -4.85 -2.10
CA GLY A 214 -21.25 -5.52 -3.38
C GLY A 214 -21.31 -7.05 -3.29
N THR A 215 -20.78 -7.67 -2.22
CA THR A 215 -20.88 -9.12 -2.01
C THR A 215 -22.17 -9.56 -1.33
N THR A 216 -22.75 -8.70 -0.48
CA THR A 216 -23.93 -9.04 0.33
C THR A 216 -25.21 -8.35 -0.12
N GLY A 217 -25.12 -7.27 -0.89
CA GLY A 217 -26.23 -6.37 -1.21
C GLY A 217 -26.75 -5.58 0.00
N ASN A 218 -26.12 -5.65 1.17
CA ASN A 218 -26.63 -5.02 2.39
C ASN A 218 -26.52 -3.48 2.30
N ALA A 219 -27.67 -2.81 2.41
CA ALA A 219 -27.78 -1.36 2.33
C ALA A 219 -27.12 -0.62 3.50
N ASP A 220 -26.95 -1.25 4.66
CA ASP A 220 -26.27 -0.63 5.82
C ASP A 220 -24.80 -0.31 5.48
N TYR A 221 -24.10 -1.22 4.79
CA TYR A 221 -22.72 -0.98 4.35
C TYR A 221 -22.62 0.20 3.37
N LEU A 222 -23.59 0.32 2.45
CA LEU A 222 -23.65 1.45 1.53
C LEU A 222 -23.95 2.77 2.26
N ALA A 223 -24.88 2.77 3.22
CA ALA A 223 -25.19 3.96 4.01
C ALA A 223 -23.98 4.45 4.81
N ARG A 224 -23.24 3.52 5.42
CA ARG A 224 -22.00 3.80 6.18
C ARG A 224 -20.86 4.28 5.30
N LEU A 225 -20.68 3.68 4.12
CA LEU A 225 -19.74 4.13 3.11
C LEU A 225 -20.09 5.55 2.66
N THR A 226 -21.37 5.81 2.37
CA THR A 226 -21.89 7.12 1.96
C THR A 226 -21.59 8.19 3.01
N ARG A 227 -21.89 7.91 4.28
CA ARG A 227 -21.59 8.81 5.40
C ARG A 227 -20.11 9.15 5.48
N ALA A 228 -19.24 8.14 5.43
CA ALA A 228 -17.80 8.35 5.49
C ALA A 228 -17.25 9.10 4.26
N ALA A 229 -17.68 8.75 3.05
CA ALA A 229 -17.26 9.43 1.82
C ALA A 229 -17.69 10.90 1.81
N GLN A 230 -18.93 11.20 2.21
CA GLN A 230 -19.40 12.57 2.37
C GLN A 230 -18.59 13.34 3.43
N LYS A 231 -18.23 12.69 4.55
CA LYS A 231 -17.39 13.33 5.56
C LYS A 231 -15.99 13.61 5.04
N VAL A 232 -15.36 12.67 4.34
CA VAL A 232 -14.05 12.86 3.69
C VAL A 232 -14.10 14.04 2.71
N ALA A 233 -15.17 14.14 1.90
CA ALA A 233 -15.38 15.26 1.00
C ALA A 233 -15.53 16.60 1.74
N GLN A 234 -16.16 16.61 2.93
CA GLN A 234 -16.28 17.81 3.78
C GLN A 234 -14.97 18.21 4.47
N LEU A 235 -14.08 17.26 4.74
CA LEU A 235 -12.75 17.53 5.32
C LEU A 235 -11.73 18.04 4.30
N PHE A 236 -12.11 18.07 3.02
CA PHE A 236 -11.27 18.62 1.96
C PHE A 236 -10.97 20.09 2.24
N ASP A 237 -9.70 20.41 2.23
CA ASP A 237 -9.20 21.74 2.47
C ASP A 237 -8.73 22.38 1.15
N PHE A 238 -9.14 23.61 0.94
CA PHE A 238 -8.90 24.32 -0.31
C PHE A 238 -8.79 25.82 -0.09
N ASN A 239 -7.80 26.42 -0.74
CA ASN A 239 -7.66 27.86 -0.91
C ASN A 239 -7.11 28.17 -2.31
N ASP A 240 -6.71 29.43 -2.56
CA ASP A 240 -6.15 29.84 -3.85
C ASP A 240 -4.73 29.30 -4.13
N LYS A 241 -4.10 28.64 -3.14
CA LYS A 241 -2.72 28.12 -3.21
C LYS A 241 -2.63 26.60 -3.14
N THR A 242 -3.56 25.93 -2.46
CA THR A 242 -3.52 24.50 -2.18
C THR A 242 -4.88 23.85 -2.22
N ALA A 243 -4.89 22.56 -2.54
CA ALA A 243 -6.07 21.72 -2.54
C ALA A 243 -5.72 20.31 -2.08
N GLY A 244 -6.31 19.83 -0.99
CA GLY A 244 -6.05 18.47 -0.53
C GLY A 244 -6.61 18.17 0.85
N TRP A 245 -5.97 17.22 1.51
CA TRP A 245 -6.32 16.81 2.86
C TRP A 245 -5.08 16.90 3.74
N ALA A 246 -5.30 17.27 5.00
CA ALA A 246 -4.30 17.06 6.03
C ALA A 246 -4.18 15.56 6.30
N ARG A 247 -3.04 15.13 6.82
CA ARG A 247 -2.83 13.72 7.16
C ARG A 247 -3.70 13.26 8.33
N TYR A 248 -3.94 14.15 9.30
CA TYR A 248 -4.65 13.83 10.54
C TYR A 248 -5.67 14.89 10.92
N TYR A 249 -6.76 14.41 11.51
CA TYR A 249 -7.83 15.24 12.06
C TYR A 249 -8.18 14.83 13.50
N ASP A 250 -8.53 15.83 14.32
CA ASP A 250 -9.02 15.67 15.71
C ASP A 250 -10.52 15.28 15.75
N ARG A 251 -11.12 15.12 16.96
CA ARG A 251 -12.53 14.66 17.13
C ARG A 251 -13.54 15.63 16.49
N SER A 252 -13.14 16.88 16.30
CA SER A 252 -13.96 17.93 15.70
C SER A 252 -13.77 18.05 14.18
N GLY A 253 -12.84 17.29 13.60
CA GLY A 253 -12.51 17.37 12.17
C GLY A 253 -11.56 18.52 11.85
N ARG A 254 -10.81 19.05 12.83
CA ARG A 254 -9.74 20.02 12.57
C ARG A 254 -8.44 19.29 12.32
N ALA A 255 -7.67 19.76 11.33
CA ALA A 255 -6.33 19.25 11.08
C ALA A 255 -5.48 19.35 12.35
N CYS A 256 -4.71 18.31 12.68
CA CYS A 256 -3.87 18.26 13.86
C CYS A 256 -2.49 17.65 13.57
N ASP A 257 -1.51 17.99 14.43
CA ASP A 257 -0.19 17.40 14.38
C ASP A 257 -0.25 15.95 14.91
N ALA A 258 0.47 15.03 14.28
CA ALA A 258 0.67 13.68 14.82
C ALA A 258 2.12 13.37 15.15
N ARG A 259 3.06 13.85 14.33
CA ARG A 259 4.50 13.69 14.49
C ARG A 259 5.19 15.01 14.14
N VAL A 260 6.49 15.12 14.46
CA VAL A 260 7.32 16.30 14.12
C VAL A 260 7.21 16.64 12.62
N ILE A 261 7.13 15.62 11.77
CA ILE A 261 7.03 15.75 10.31
C ILE A 261 5.59 15.78 9.77
N GLU A 262 4.59 15.56 10.61
CA GLU A 262 3.19 15.49 10.20
C GLU A 262 2.45 16.62 10.87
N LYS A 263 2.63 17.80 10.30
CA LYS A 263 2.07 19.05 10.78
C LYS A 263 0.69 19.28 10.20
N ALA A 264 -0.21 19.84 11.01
CA ALA A 264 -1.53 20.31 10.61
C ALA A 264 -1.49 21.39 9.52
N THR A 265 -0.34 22.03 9.35
CA THR A 265 -0.07 23.06 8.35
C THR A 265 0.26 22.48 6.97
N ASN A 266 0.31 21.15 6.81
CA ASN A 266 0.72 20.53 5.56
C ASN A 266 -0.44 19.77 4.91
N ILE A 267 -0.50 19.86 3.58
CA ILE A 267 -1.26 18.97 2.72
C ILE A 267 -0.32 17.83 2.29
N GLU A 268 -0.73 16.58 2.45
CA GLU A 268 0.05 15.41 2.05
C GLU A 268 -0.49 14.83 0.74
N THR A 269 0.38 14.72 -0.26
CA THR A 269 0.04 14.16 -1.58
C THR A 269 -0.42 12.72 -1.47
N ARG A 270 0.23 11.94 -0.59
CA ARG A 270 -0.12 10.54 -0.32
C ARG A 270 -1.57 10.39 0.15
N SER A 271 -2.00 11.18 1.12
CA SER A 271 -3.39 11.16 1.58
C SER A 271 -4.37 11.57 0.48
N GLY A 272 -4.01 12.58 -0.31
CA GLY A 272 -4.83 13.01 -1.45
C GLY A 272 -5.04 11.93 -2.50
N ILE A 273 -3.99 11.17 -2.83
CA ILE A 273 -4.07 10.01 -3.72
C ILE A 273 -5.10 9.01 -3.20
N GLU A 274 -5.01 8.60 -1.94
CA GLU A 274 -5.88 7.54 -1.41
C GLU A 274 -7.34 7.97 -1.33
N LEU A 275 -7.59 9.22 -0.92
CA LEU A 275 -8.94 9.76 -0.77
C LEU A 275 -9.59 10.05 -2.13
N VAL A 276 -8.84 10.51 -3.14
CA VAL A 276 -9.38 10.70 -4.50
C VAL A 276 -9.88 9.37 -5.08
N VAL A 277 -9.07 8.30 -4.97
CA VAL A 277 -9.47 6.98 -5.44
C VAL A 277 -10.70 6.48 -4.68
N ALA A 278 -10.71 6.60 -3.35
CA ALA A 278 -11.85 6.19 -2.54
C ALA A 278 -13.13 6.97 -2.87
N LEU A 279 -13.04 8.28 -3.13
CA LEU A 279 -14.18 9.12 -3.51
C LEU A 279 -14.69 8.83 -4.92
N ILE A 280 -13.81 8.51 -5.88
CA ILE A 280 -14.22 8.05 -7.22
C ILE A 280 -15.04 6.76 -7.12
N GLU A 281 -14.59 5.81 -6.31
CA GLU A 281 -15.29 4.54 -6.11
C GLU A 281 -16.60 4.71 -5.35
N ALA A 282 -16.62 5.57 -4.33
CA ALA A 282 -17.85 5.94 -3.66
C ALA A 282 -18.83 6.61 -4.64
N HIS A 283 -18.37 7.52 -5.50
CA HIS A 283 -19.19 8.13 -6.54
C HIS A 283 -19.74 7.10 -7.53
N ARG A 284 -18.94 6.12 -7.99
CA ARG A 284 -19.42 5.04 -8.88
C ARG A 284 -20.60 4.28 -8.28
N LEU A 285 -20.59 4.08 -6.97
CA LEU A 285 -21.61 3.31 -6.27
C LEU A 285 -22.82 4.14 -5.85
N ILE A 286 -22.60 5.38 -5.39
CA ILE A 286 -23.64 6.25 -4.81
C ILE A 286 -24.28 7.15 -5.88
N GLY A 287 -23.51 7.56 -6.89
CA GLY A 287 -23.92 8.51 -7.92
C GLY A 287 -24.02 9.97 -7.44
N ASP A 288 -23.49 10.31 -6.26
CA ASP A 288 -23.53 11.69 -5.73
C ASP A 288 -22.38 12.54 -6.32
N PRO A 289 -22.66 13.47 -7.25
CA PRO A 289 -21.63 14.23 -7.96
C PRO A 289 -20.81 15.13 -7.04
N ARG A 290 -21.31 15.44 -5.83
CA ARG A 290 -20.58 16.25 -4.83
C ARG A 290 -19.30 15.57 -4.36
N LEU A 291 -19.22 14.24 -4.46
CA LEU A 291 -18.01 13.48 -4.11
C LEU A 291 -16.86 13.72 -5.09
N LEU A 292 -17.12 14.17 -6.32
CA LEU A 292 -16.09 14.44 -7.32
C LEU A 292 -15.53 15.87 -7.26
N GLU A 293 -16.21 16.79 -6.57
CA GLU A 293 -15.75 18.18 -6.49
C GLU A 293 -14.39 18.32 -5.78
N PRO A 294 -14.14 17.67 -4.62
CA PRO A 294 -12.81 17.59 -4.04
C PRO A 294 -11.77 16.99 -4.99
N CYS A 295 -12.11 15.91 -5.69
CA CYS A 295 -11.21 15.25 -6.64
C CYS A 295 -10.82 16.17 -7.81
N ARG A 296 -11.76 16.96 -8.33
CA ARG A 296 -11.52 17.94 -9.40
C ARG A 296 -10.58 19.05 -8.96
N ARG A 297 -10.76 19.55 -7.74
CA ARG A 297 -9.89 20.59 -7.15
C ARG A 297 -8.50 20.07 -6.85
N TRP A 298 -8.41 18.88 -6.25
CA TRP A 298 -7.14 18.20 -6.04
C TRP A 298 -6.43 17.96 -7.37
N SER A 299 -7.12 17.43 -8.38
CA SER A 299 -6.56 17.20 -9.71
C SER A 299 -6.01 18.49 -10.32
N SER A 300 -6.77 19.59 -10.27
CA SER A 300 -6.32 20.88 -10.79
C SER A 300 -5.07 21.39 -10.06
N PHE A 301 -5.08 21.36 -8.72
CA PHE A 301 -3.90 21.71 -7.92
C PHE A 301 -2.69 20.84 -8.27
N MET A 302 -2.86 19.53 -8.39
CA MET A 302 -1.76 18.63 -8.74
C MET A 302 -1.24 18.88 -10.15
N ILE A 303 -2.10 19.17 -11.13
CA ILE A 303 -1.65 19.55 -12.48
C ILE A 303 -0.79 20.83 -12.42
N ASP A 304 -1.22 21.83 -11.64
CA ASP A 304 -0.51 23.10 -11.49
C ASP A 304 0.78 22.96 -10.66
N ALA A 305 0.77 22.09 -9.64
CA ALA A 305 1.90 21.80 -8.77
C ALA A 305 2.89 20.80 -9.38
N MET A 306 2.57 20.21 -10.53
CA MET A 306 3.47 19.33 -11.26
C MET A 306 4.69 20.14 -11.70
N THR A 307 5.85 19.65 -11.32
CA THR A 307 7.12 20.24 -11.74
C THR A 307 7.22 20.25 -13.27
N CYS A 308 7.55 21.41 -13.87
CA CYS A 308 7.42 21.65 -15.31
C CYS A 308 8.75 21.81 -16.06
N ASP A 309 9.89 21.60 -15.37
CA ASP A 309 11.22 21.68 -15.96
C ASP A 309 11.62 20.35 -16.64
N GLN A 310 12.71 19.72 -16.17
CA GLN A 310 13.28 18.50 -16.76
C GLN A 310 12.70 17.21 -16.19
N THR A 311 11.91 17.31 -15.12
CA THR A 311 11.39 16.20 -14.34
C THR A 311 9.96 16.50 -13.97
N PRO A 312 8.95 15.98 -14.68
CA PRO A 312 7.59 15.97 -14.16
C PRO A 312 7.52 15.11 -12.90
N GLY A 313 6.73 15.56 -11.92
CA GLY A 313 6.53 14.88 -10.66
C GLY A 313 6.01 15.81 -9.57
N TRP A 314 5.81 15.26 -8.39
CA TRP A 314 5.18 15.94 -7.26
C TRP A 314 5.95 15.73 -5.96
N HIS A 315 5.84 16.72 -5.07
CA HIS A 315 6.37 16.62 -3.72
C HIS A 315 5.42 15.84 -2.82
N GLU A 316 5.94 15.24 -1.76
CA GLU A 316 5.14 14.48 -0.81
C GLU A 316 4.26 15.39 0.05
N HIS A 317 4.73 16.60 0.34
CA HIS A 317 4.04 17.55 1.19
C HIS A 317 4.09 18.97 0.63
N TYR A 318 3.01 19.70 0.84
CA TYR A 318 2.85 21.11 0.48
C TYR A 318 2.38 21.90 1.70
N ASP A 319 2.94 23.08 1.91
CA ASP A 319 2.51 23.99 2.96
C ASP A 319 1.13 24.54 2.60
N ARG A 320 0.17 24.37 3.50
CA ARG A 320 -1.24 24.74 3.32
C ARG A 320 -1.45 26.23 3.06
N THR A 321 -0.57 27.08 3.54
CA THR A 321 -0.73 28.54 3.44
C THR A 321 -0.15 29.08 2.13
N THR A 322 1.02 28.58 1.75
CA THR A 322 1.82 29.11 0.65
C THR A 322 1.71 28.29 -0.63
N GLY A 323 1.28 27.03 -0.54
CA GLY A 323 1.31 26.06 -1.63
C GLY A 323 2.70 25.62 -2.05
N GLN A 324 3.72 26.00 -1.30
CA GLN A 324 5.09 25.60 -1.59
C GLN A 324 5.38 24.19 -1.05
N PRO A 325 6.27 23.43 -1.70
CA PRO A 325 6.75 22.16 -1.16
C PRO A 325 7.35 22.30 0.24
N VAL A 326 7.15 21.29 1.09
CA VAL A 326 7.76 21.19 2.43
C VAL A 326 8.76 20.04 2.47
N HIS A 327 9.94 20.31 3.03
CA HIS A 327 11.03 19.36 3.17
C HIS A 327 11.34 19.14 4.67
N PHE A 328 11.44 17.88 5.11
CA PHE A 328 11.44 17.54 6.54
C PHE A 328 12.82 17.30 7.17
N ASP A 329 13.87 17.18 6.38
CA ASP A 329 15.23 16.86 6.85
C ASP A 329 16.18 18.05 6.81
N GLY A 330 15.66 19.27 6.55
CA GLY A 330 16.48 20.46 6.34
C GLY A 330 17.35 20.40 5.08
N ARG A 331 17.28 19.30 4.32
CA ARG A 331 17.88 19.21 3.01
C ARG A 331 16.84 19.75 2.04
N ASN A 332 17.20 20.89 1.46
CA ASN A 332 16.47 21.52 0.37
C ASN A 332 16.65 20.68 -0.90
N GLU A 333 16.29 19.40 -0.83
CA GLU A 333 16.43 18.49 -1.95
C GLU A 333 15.35 18.84 -2.94
N ASP A 334 15.79 19.63 -3.92
CA ASP A 334 15.09 20.01 -5.12
C ASP A 334 14.78 18.78 -5.98
N GLY A 335 13.95 17.89 -5.45
CA GLY A 335 13.68 16.58 -6.02
C GLY A 335 12.25 16.12 -5.76
N VAL A 336 11.81 15.19 -6.61
CA VAL A 336 10.49 14.55 -6.55
C VAL A 336 10.66 13.04 -6.45
N GLY A 337 9.91 12.40 -5.58
CA GLY A 337 9.96 10.95 -5.37
C GLY A 337 9.22 10.19 -6.48
N THR A 338 9.81 9.11 -6.98
CA THR A 338 9.24 8.28 -8.06
C THR A 338 7.97 7.58 -7.62
N GLU A 339 7.95 7.05 -6.38
CA GLU A 339 6.79 6.36 -5.84
C GLU A 339 5.59 7.29 -5.68
N VAL A 340 5.77 8.42 -4.99
CA VAL A 340 4.71 9.42 -4.78
C VAL A 340 4.22 9.96 -6.12
N SER A 341 5.14 10.28 -7.03
CA SER A 341 4.78 10.84 -8.33
C SER A 341 4.04 9.85 -9.22
N GLY A 342 4.46 8.59 -9.25
CA GLY A 342 3.75 7.55 -10.00
C GLY A 342 2.34 7.29 -9.46
N LYS A 343 2.16 7.36 -8.14
CA LYS A 343 0.83 7.23 -7.51
C LYS A 343 -0.05 8.44 -7.77
N ALA A 344 0.50 9.65 -7.74
CA ALA A 344 -0.21 10.86 -8.13
C ALA A 344 -0.66 10.79 -9.60
N ALA A 345 0.22 10.38 -10.51
CA ALA A 345 -0.11 10.17 -11.92
C ALA A 345 -1.21 9.11 -12.11
N LEU A 346 -1.18 8.00 -11.36
CA LEU A 346 -2.25 7.00 -11.38
C LEU A 346 -3.58 7.55 -10.88
N ALA A 347 -3.61 8.30 -9.79
CA ALA A 347 -4.83 8.93 -9.28
C ALA A 347 -5.39 9.97 -10.27
N LEU A 348 -4.53 10.77 -10.91
CA LEU A 348 -4.91 11.70 -11.98
C LEU A 348 -5.48 10.97 -13.20
N LEU A 349 -4.85 9.86 -13.62
CA LEU A 349 -5.36 9.04 -14.72
C LEU A 349 -6.75 8.50 -14.40
N GLN A 350 -6.95 7.93 -13.21
CA GLN A 350 -8.25 7.39 -12.80
C GLN A 350 -9.33 8.47 -12.72
N PHE A 351 -9.00 9.61 -12.12
CA PHE A 351 -9.91 10.75 -12.09
C PHE A 351 -10.26 11.23 -13.50
N GLY A 352 -9.24 11.43 -14.35
CA GLY A 352 -9.41 11.88 -15.73
C GLY A 352 -10.31 10.96 -16.55
N LEU A 353 -10.08 9.65 -16.47
CA LEU A 353 -10.91 8.65 -17.15
C LEU A 353 -12.34 8.59 -16.60
N HIS A 354 -12.51 8.76 -15.28
CA HIS A 354 -13.82 8.71 -14.63
C HIS A 354 -14.66 9.97 -14.87
N ALA A 355 -14.03 11.14 -14.82
CA ALA A 355 -14.69 12.45 -14.90
C ALA A 355 -14.64 13.08 -16.30
N GLY A 356 -13.91 12.49 -17.26
CA GLY A 356 -13.67 13.08 -18.58
C GLY A 356 -12.77 14.31 -18.54
N ASP A 357 -11.77 14.33 -17.65
CA ASP A 357 -10.78 15.43 -17.55
C ASP A 357 -9.49 15.05 -18.29
N ASP A 358 -9.42 15.42 -19.57
CA ASP A 358 -8.27 15.14 -20.43
C ASP A 358 -6.96 15.73 -19.89
N ARG A 359 -7.01 16.85 -19.15
CA ARG A 359 -5.81 17.47 -18.59
C ARG A 359 -5.16 16.58 -17.54
N ALA A 360 -5.98 15.89 -16.74
CA ALA A 360 -5.51 14.94 -15.73
C ALA A 360 -4.88 13.70 -16.38
N VAL A 361 -5.50 13.19 -17.45
CA VAL A 361 -4.93 12.10 -18.27
C VAL A 361 -3.59 12.53 -18.88
N ASP A 362 -3.51 13.74 -19.44
CA ASP A 362 -2.29 14.24 -20.05
C ASP A 362 -1.17 14.49 -19.02
N ALA A 363 -1.50 14.93 -17.80
CA ALA A 363 -0.52 15.03 -16.72
C ALA A 363 0.06 13.64 -16.36
N ALA A 364 -0.79 12.62 -16.26
CA ALA A 364 -0.33 11.25 -16.03
C ALA A 364 0.56 10.73 -17.17
N ARG A 365 0.19 11.01 -18.43
CA ARG A 365 0.98 10.67 -19.62
C ARG A 365 2.35 11.35 -19.63
N ARG A 366 2.43 12.65 -19.30
CA ARG A 366 3.70 13.37 -19.23
C ARG A 366 4.66 12.74 -18.22
N TYR A 367 4.16 12.32 -17.07
CA TYR A 367 4.98 11.61 -16.08
C TYR A 367 5.42 10.22 -16.59
N ALA A 368 4.51 9.47 -17.22
CA ALA A 368 4.84 8.18 -17.81
C ALA A 368 5.88 8.28 -18.95
N ASP A 369 5.76 9.30 -19.81
CA ASP A 369 6.71 9.56 -20.89
C ASP A 369 8.10 9.90 -20.33
N PHE A 370 8.17 10.71 -19.27
CA PHE A 370 9.43 10.92 -18.55
C PHE A 370 10.02 9.61 -18.00
N LEU A 371 9.20 8.73 -17.40
CA LEU A 371 9.67 7.43 -16.93
C LEU A 371 10.18 6.55 -18.09
N ILE A 372 9.53 6.60 -19.26
CA ILE A 372 9.96 5.89 -20.47
C ILE A 372 11.29 6.42 -20.98
N ASP A 373 11.53 7.73 -20.90
CA ASP A 373 12.77 8.36 -21.36
C ASP A 373 13.94 8.12 -20.40
N ARG A 374 13.67 7.97 -19.10
CA ARG A 374 14.69 7.71 -18.07
C ARG A 374 15.04 6.23 -17.88
N PHE A 375 14.12 5.32 -18.19
CA PHE A 375 14.37 3.88 -18.11
C PHE A 375 15.53 3.35 -19.00
N PRO A 376 15.72 3.77 -20.27
CA PRO A 376 16.60 3.11 -21.25
C PRO A 376 18.09 3.28 -20.96
N SER A 377 18.51 4.33 -20.24
CA SER A 377 19.92 4.60 -19.97
C SER A 377 20.43 3.93 -18.69
N ALA A 378 19.57 3.77 -17.68
CA ALA A 378 19.95 3.20 -16.38
C ALA A 378 19.56 1.73 -16.25
N GLY A 379 18.51 1.28 -16.95
CA GLY A 379 17.91 -0.03 -16.70
C GLY A 379 17.23 -0.13 -15.33
N TRP A 380 16.94 1.00 -14.69
CA TRP A 380 16.20 1.12 -13.43
C TRP A 380 15.63 2.53 -13.29
N TRP A 381 14.64 2.69 -12.43
CA TRP A 381 14.18 4.02 -12.01
C TRP A 381 14.76 4.37 -10.66
N ALA A 382 15.25 5.60 -10.51
CA ALA A 382 15.75 6.12 -9.25
C ALA A 382 14.61 6.30 -8.22
N THR A 383 14.92 6.32 -6.92
CA THR A 383 13.91 6.58 -5.87
C THR A 383 13.27 7.96 -6.02
N GLY A 384 13.99 8.91 -6.62
CA GLY A 384 13.49 10.20 -7.05
C GLY A 384 14.36 10.81 -8.12
N TYR A 385 14.07 12.04 -8.51
CA TYR A 385 14.85 12.79 -9.50
C TYR A 385 14.93 14.25 -9.12
N HIS A 386 16.08 14.87 -9.40
CA HIS A 386 16.23 16.32 -9.26
C HIS A 386 15.28 17.04 -10.22
N ARG A 387 14.55 18.03 -9.72
CA ARG A 387 13.54 18.77 -10.48
C ARG A 387 14.13 19.48 -11.71
N HIS A 388 15.20 20.23 -11.50
CA HIS A 388 15.78 21.07 -12.56
C HIS A 388 16.71 20.31 -13.51
N SER A 389 17.46 19.32 -13.00
CA SER A 389 18.48 18.64 -13.80
C SER A 389 18.03 17.29 -14.36
N GLY A 390 16.96 16.70 -13.83
CA GLY A 390 16.54 15.33 -14.16
C GLY A 390 17.54 14.26 -13.77
N GLN A 391 18.54 14.60 -12.95
CA GLN A 391 19.50 13.64 -12.45
C GLN A 391 18.84 12.70 -11.45
N PRO A 392 19.15 11.40 -11.50
CA PRO A 392 18.61 10.42 -10.57
C PRO A 392 19.02 10.76 -9.14
N LEU A 393 18.03 10.85 -8.27
CA LEU A 393 18.19 10.96 -6.83
C LEU A 393 17.95 9.57 -6.25
N SER A 394 19.01 8.93 -5.80
CA SER A 394 18.88 7.72 -5.01
C SER A 394 19.66 7.81 -3.73
N TYR A 395 18.98 7.64 -2.62
CA TYR A 395 19.59 7.80 -1.31
C TYR A 395 20.05 6.47 -0.77
N ASP A 396 21.37 6.30 -0.67
CA ASP A 396 21.95 5.29 0.20
C ASP A 396 21.81 5.76 1.65
N TRP A 397 20.67 5.44 2.25
CA TRP A 397 20.36 5.74 3.64
C TRP A 397 21.37 5.15 4.63
N ARG A 398 22.13 4.13 4.22
CA ARG A 398 23.15 3.49 5.06
C ARG A 398 24.37 4.39 5.27
N ASN A 399 24.76 5.07 4.19
CA ASN A 399 25.94 5.93 4.17
C ASN A 399 25.56 7.42 4.27
N HIS A 400 24.25 7.72 4.32
CA HIS A 400 23.71 9.06 4.14
C HIS A 400 24.24 9.72 2.86
N GLN A 401 24.39 8.94 1.78
CA GLN A 401 24.99 9.37 0.52
C GLN A 401 24.00 9.23 -0.64
N TRP A 402 23.97 10.25 -1.49
CA TRP A 402 23.24 10.22 -2.75
C TRP A 402 24.05 9.44 -3.80
N THR A 403 23.39 8.64 -4.64
CA THR A 403 23.79 8.06 -5.96
C THR A 403 24.25 6.59 -6.08
N ALA A 404 24.24 5.75 -5.05
CA ALA A 404 24.84 4.39 -5.14
C ALA A 404 23.87 3.17 -5.14
N ALA A 405 22.55 3.38 -5.05
CA ALA A 405 21.58 2.27 -5.03
C ALA A 405 20.32 2.56 -5.84
N HIS A 406 19.49 1.56 -6.14
CA HIS A 406 18.10 1.70 -6.58
C HIS A 406 17.22 0.70 -5.81
N ASP A 407 15.94 0.99 -5.67
CA ASP A 407 15.01 0.18 -4.88
C ASP A 407 14.07 -0.59 -5.82
N ALA A 408 13.99 -1.93 -5.64
CA ALA A 408 13.11 -2.75 -6.47
C ALA A 408 11.62 -2.39 -6.30
N MET A 409 11.20 -1.92 -5.13
CA MET A 409 9.82 -1.47 -4.91
C MET A 409 9.46 -0.28 -5.81
N ILE A 410 10.42 0.58 -6.11
CA ILE A 410 10.22 1.76 -6.94
C ILE A 410 9.76 1.37 -8.33
N HIS A 411 10.07 0.16 -8.80
CA HIS A 411 9.60 -0.31 -10.11
C HIS A 411 8.11 -0.64 -10.15
N ALA A 412 7.49 -0.98 -9.02
CA ALA A 412 6.11 -1.43 -9.02
C ALA A 412 5.13 -0.31 -9.41
N THR A 413 5.36 0.92 -8.94
CA THR A 413 4.44 2.04 -9.23
C THR A 413 4.49 2.47 -10.70
N PRO A 414 5.67 2.72 -11.31
CA PRO A 414 5.78 2.92 -12.75
C PRO A 414 5.23 1.76 -13.57
N LEU A 415 5.48 0.51 -13.18
CA LEU A 415 4.93 -0.67 -13.86
C LEU A 415 3.40 -0.63 -13.87
N ALA A 416 2.77 -0.30 -12.74
CA ALA A 416 1.33 -0.14 -12.65
C ALA A 416 0.80 0.99 -13.54
N LEU A 417 1.42 2.18 -13.50
CA LEU A 417 1.05 3.32 -14.34
C LEU A 417 1.13 2.99 -15.83
N LEU A 418 2.24 2.39 -16.26
CA LEU A 418 2.44 2.02 -17.66
C LEU A 418 1.46 0.93 -18.11
N THR A 419 1.20 -0.05 -17.25
CA THR A 419 0.20 -1.10 -17.51
C THR A 419 -1.20 -0.49 -17.66
N GLU A 420 -1.56 0.48 -16.82
CA GLU A 420 -2.89 1.09 -16.88
C GLU A 420 -3.05 2.06 -18.06
N LEU A 421 -2.00 2.82 -18.41
CA LEU A 421 -2.00 3.61 -19.63
C LEU A 421 -2.07 2.72 -20.88
N ALA A 422 -1.40 1.58 -20.89
CA ALA A 422 -1.50 0.62 -21.98
C ALA A 422 -2.95 0.10 -22.15
N LYS A 423 -3.61 -0.26 -21.04
CA LYS A 423 -5.01 -0.70 -21.02
C LYS A 423 -5.98 0.36 -21.55
N THR A 424 -5.81 1.60 -21.07
CA THR A 424 -6.83 2.64 -21.23
C THR A 424 -6.65 3.47 -22.49
N THR A 425 -5.42 3.57 -23.01
CA THR A 425 -5.13 4.39 -24.20
C THR A 425 -4.82 3.57 -25.45
N SER A 426 -4.62 2.25 -25.31
CA SER A 426 -4.22 1.35 -26.38
C SER A 426 -2.93 1.77 -27.10
N GLN A 427 -2.09 2.61 -26.48
CA GLN A 427 -0.82 3.04 -27.06
C GLN A 427 0.27 1.97 -26.81
N PRO A 428 0.84 1.34 -27.84
CA PRO A 428 1.79 0.24 -27.67
C PRO A 428 3.04 0.61 -26.86
N ARG A 429 3.47 1.88 -26.89
CA ARG A 429 4.68 2.34 -26.20
C ARG A 429 4.65 2.11 -24.69
N TYR A 430 3.50 2.27 -24.04
CA TYR A 430 3.38 2.03 -22.59
C TYR A 430 3.45 0.55 -22.26
N LEU A 431 2.82 -0.28 -23.10
CA LEU A 431 2.83 -1.73 -22.95
C LEU A 431 4.26 -2.28 -23.14
N ASP A 432 4.98 -1.79 -24.14
CA ASP A 432 6.38 -2.15 -24.38
C ASP A 432 7.28 -1.71 -23.22
N ALA A 433 7.04 -0.51 -22.65
CA ALA A 433 7.79 -0.03 -21.49
C ALA A 433 7.52 -0.87 -20.22
N ALA A 434 6.25 -1.20 -19.95
CA ALA A 434 5.86 -2.08 -18.86
C ALA A 434 6.54 -3.46 -18.98
N ALA A 435 6.56 -4.04 -20.20
CA ALA A 435 7.22 -5.32 -20.45
C ALA A 435 8.74 -5.27 -20.22
N ARG A 436 9.42 -4.19 -20.64
CA ARG A 436 10.86 -4.01 -20.35
C ARG A 436 11.12 -3.88 -18.85
N ALA A 437 10.26 -3.16 -18.13
CA ALA A 437 10.36 -3.04 -16.67
C ALA A 437 10.14 -4.40 -15.97
N ALA A 438 9.18 -5.19 -16.43
CA ALA A 438 8.93 -6.53 -15.92
C ALA A 438 10.09 -7.49 -16.20
N GLN A 439 10.68 -7.44 -17.41
CA GLN A 439 11.88 -8.21 -17.74
C GLN A 439 13.05 -7.81 -16.85
N ARG A 440 13.18 -6.52 -16.53
CA ARG A 440 14.22 -6.05 -15.61
C ARG A 440 14.01 -6.57 -14.20
N LEU A 441 12.79 -6.54 -13.69
CA LEU A 441 12.45 -7.15 -12.41
C LEU A 441 12.78 -8.64 -12.39
N ALA A 442 12.51 -9.37 -13.47
CA ALA A 442 12.91 -10.77 -13.62
C ALA A 442 14.43 -10.98 -13.52
N GLN A 443 15.23 -10.08 -14.14
CA GLN A 443 16.70 -10.12 -14.06
C GLN A 443 17.24 -9.81 -12.66
N LEU A 444 16.55 -8.95 -11.90
CA LEU A 444 16.94 -8.59 -10.53
C LEU A 444 16.48 -9.64 -9.50
N GLN A 445 15.58 -10.56 -9.88
CA GLN A 445 15.04 -11.56 -8.96
C GLN A 445 16.15 -12.52 -8.50
N LEU A 446 16.34 -12.59 -7.19
CA LEU A 446 17.35 -13.43 -6.55
C LEU A 446 17.04 -14.92 -6.75
N ASP A 447 18.05 -15.76 -6.58
CA ASP A 447 17.92 -17.22 -6.71
C ASP A 447 16.84 -17.80 -5.78
N CYS A 448 16.68 -17.22 -4.59
CA CYS A 448 15.63 -17.62 -3.66
C CYS A 448 14.20 -17.31 -4.15
N GLY A 449 14.03 -16.49 -5.18
CA GLY A 449 12.75 -16.10 -5.77
C GLY A 449 12.27 -14.70 -5.35
N GLY A 450 12.85 -14.12 -4.30
CA GLY A 450 12.55 -12.75 -3.85
C GLY A 450 13.36 -11.65 -4.54
N TRP A 451 13.08 -10.41 -4.17
CA TRP A 451 13.88 -9.24 -4.49
C TRP A 451 14.50 -8.65 -3.22
N ALA A 452 15.77 -8.26 -3.29
CA ALA A 452 16.34 -7.36 -2.31
C ALA A 452 15.58 -6.02 -2.32
N PHE A 453 15.59 -5.31 -1.19
CA PHE A 453 15.01 -3.97 -1.11
C PHE A 453 15.78 -3.02 -2.03
N THR A 454 17.11 -2.98 -1.89
CA THR A 454 17.99 -2.11 -2.68
C THR A 454 19.04 -2.91 -3.46
N TYR A 455 19.46 -2.35 -4.59
CA TYR A 455 20.51 -2.87 -5.48
C TYR A 455 21.51 -1.77 -5.80
N GLN A 456 22.78 -2.12 -6.01
CA GLN A 456 23.78 -1.16 -6.49
C GLN A 456 23.49 -0.78 -7.94
N THR A 457 23.65 0.49 -8.29
CA THR A 457 23.28 1.03 -9.62
C THR A 457 24.21 0.56 -10.74
N ASP A 458 25.47 0.28 -10.42
CA ASP A 458 26.52 -0.15 -11.34
C ASP A 458 26.58 -1.68 -11.51
N THR A 459 26.51 -2.42 -10.41
CA THR A 459 26.67 -3.88 -10.42
C THR A 459 25.36 -4.66 -10.43
N ASN A 460 24.24 -4.02 -10.07
CA ASN A 460 22.95 -4.66 -9.78
C ASN A 460 23.04 -5.79 -8.76
N GLN A 461 24.09 -5.80 -7.94
CA GLN A 461 24.15 -6.68 -6.79
C GLN A 461 23.23 -6.14 -5.70
N PRO A 462 22.59 -7.01 -4.91
CA PRO A 462 21.85 -6.59 -3.73
C PRO A 462 22.69 -5.64 -2.88
N ALA A 463 22.23 -4.40 -2.75
CA ALA A 463 22.75 -3.44 -1.80
C ALA A 463 22.13 -3.76 -0.43
N GLY A 464 22.30 -5.00 0.04
CA GLY A 464 21.83 -5.41 1.36
C GLY A 464 22.59 -4.64 2.45
N GLY A 465 21.89 -4.29 3.53
CA GLY A 465 22.54 -3.97 4.78
C GLY A 465 23.30 -5.21 5.23
N VAL A 466 24.63 -5.20 5.09
CA VAL A 466 25.45 -6.16 5.82
C VAL A 466 25.13 -5.89 7.29
N TRP A 467 24.45 -6.83 7.96
CA TRP A 467 24.71 -6.98 9.38
C TRP A 467 26.21 -7.27 9.46
N GLN A 468 27.01 -6.24 9.74
CA GLN A 468 28.44 -6.44 9.99
C GLN A 468 28.52 -7.06 11.38
N PRO A 469 28.89 -8.35 11.50
CA PRO A 469 29.15 -8.93 12.81
C PRO A 469 30.29 -8.10 13.45
N GLY A 470 29.98 -7.28 14.45
CA GLY A 470 30.99 -6.53 15.21
C GLY A 470 31.12 -5.01 14.98
N ARG A 471 30.25 -4.34 14.21
CA ARG A 471 30.13 -2.86 14.30
C ARG A 471 29.46 -2.48 15.63
N LYS A 472 30.30 -2.18 16.63
CA LYS A 472 29.93 -1.79 18.01
C LYS A 472 29.22 -0.43 18.09
N ASP A 473 29.35 0.39 17.07
CA ASP A 473 28.73 1.70 16.91
C ASP A 473 27.19 1.64 16.78
N LEU A 474 26.64 0.46 16.49
CA LEU A 474 25.21 0.16 16.56
C LEU A 474 24.90 -1.05 17.47
N ALA A 475 25.91 -1.62 18.13
CA ALA A 475 25.78 -2.86 18.90
C ALA A 475 26.23 -2.67 20.34
N ARG A 476 25.24 -2.81 21.25
CA ARG A 476 25.39 -2.97 22.70
C ARG A 476 26.04 -1.78 23.39
N ASP A 477 25.20 -0.86 23.84
CA ASP A 477 25.41 -0.38 25.21
C ASP A 477 25.06 -1.58 26.13
N PRO A 478 26.05 -2.19 26.81
CA PRO A 478 25.80 -3.32 27.71
C PRO A 478 24.96 -2.93 28.93
N ASP A 479 24.83 -1.63 29.23
CA ASP A 479 23.99 -1.09 30.30
C ASP A 479 22.62 -0.63 29.80
N ALA A 480 22.40 -0.56 28.48
CA ALA A 480 21.08 -0.35 27.91
C ALA A 480 20.22 -1.59 28.15
N LYS A 481 19.38 -1.52 29.19
CA LYS A 481 18.42 -2.56 29.59
C LYS A 481 17.37 -2.94 28.54
N HIS A 482 17.45 -2.43 27.31
CA HIS A 482 16.45 -2.69 26.27
C HIS A 482 17.03 -3.11 24.90
N PRO A 483 16.49 -4.18 24.28
CA PRO A 483 16.92 -4.77 23.00
C PRO A 483 16.56 -3.93 21.74
N PHE A 484 16.60 -2.60 21.84
CA PHE A 484 15.97 -1.65 20.91
C PHE A 484 16.55 -1.64 19.47
N MET A 485 17.79 -2.10 19.28
CA MET A 485 18.49 -2.04 17.99
C MET A 485 17.96 -3.04 16.94
N HIS A 486 17.17 -4.04 17.36
CA HIS A 486 16.56 -5.01 16.45
C HIS A 486 15.34 -4.46 15.69
N VAL A 487 14.74 -3.34 16.14
CA VAL A 487 13.45 -2.85 15.64
C VAL A 487 13.59 -1.96 14.40
N CYS A 488 14.56 -1.03 14.35
CA CYS A 488 14.85 -0.28 13.12
C CYS A 488 15.19 -1.23 11.97
N GLN A 489 15.85 -2.33 12.32
CA GLN A 489 16.13 -3.42 11.42
C GLN A 489 14.82 -4.09 10.91
N SER A 490 13.91 -4.51 11.79
CA SER A 490 12.65 -5.16 11.40
C SER A 490 11.75 -4.35 10.46
N ILE A 491 11.85 -3.01 10.47
CA ILE A 491 11.11 -2.13 9.56
C ILE A 491 11.56 -2.36 8.11
N TYR A 492 12.87 -2.38 7.84
CA TYR A 492 13.41 -2.62 6.50
C TYR A 492 13.16 -4.04 5.99
N ALA A 493 13.18 -5.02 6.89
CA ALA A 493 12.81 -6.40 6.55
C ALA A 493 11.33 -6.55 6.20
N SER A 494 10.49 -5.72 6.82
CA SER A 494 9.07 -5.66 6.47
C SER A 494 8.83 -4.90 5.17
N GLU A 495 9.63 -3.88 4.85
CA GLU A 495 9.56 -3.13 3.60
C GLU A 495 10.02 -3.97 2.41
N SER A 496 11.05 -4.80 2.56
CA SER A 496 11.41 -5.78 1.54
C SER A 496 10.24 -6.73 1.26
N GLY A 497 9.58 -7.22 2.31
CA GLY A 497 8.33 -7.99 2.22
C GLY A 497 7.29 -7.23 1.39
N ILE A 498 7.01 -5.98 1.79
CA ILE A 498 6.05 -5.10 1.13
C ILE A 498 6.32 -4.99 -0.38
N GLY A 499 7.57 -4.72 -0.77
CA GLY A 499 7.95 -4.63 -2.17
C GLY A 499 7.70 -5.90 -2.95
N ASN A 500 8.07 -7.02 -2.33
CA ASN A 500 8.02 -8.35 -2.91
C ASN A 500 6.60 -8.77 -3.34
N GLN A 501 5.55 -8.48 -2.55
CA GLN A 501 4.19 -8.81 -2.99
C GLN A 501 3.60 -7.78 -3.97
N ILE A 502 3.96 -6.49 -3.86
CA ILE A 502 3.48 -5.47 -4.81
C ILE A 502 4.03 -5.77 -6.20
N ILE A 503 5.32 -6.09 -6.31
CA ILE A 503 5.95 -6.49 -7.58
C ILE A 503 5.23 -7.70 -8.18
N ALA A 504 5.01 -8.76 -7.39
CA ALA A 504 4.31 -9.96 -7.85
C ALA A 504 2.89 -9.63 -8.37
N TRP A 505 2.18 -8.74 -7.65
CA TRP A 505 0.85 -8.29 -8.04
C TRP A 505 0.85 -7.58 -9.39
N GLU A 506 1.76 -6.61 -9.59
CA GLU A 506 1.83 -5.85 -10.83
C GLU A 506 2.31 -6.70 -12.02
N LEU A 507 3.22 -7.66 -11.79
CA LEU A 507 3.61 -8.62 -12.81
C LEU A 507 2.43 -9.51 -13.24
N MET A 508 1.56 -9.93 -12.30
CA MET A 508 0.33 -10.65 -12.65
C MET A 508 -0.64 -9.77 -13.44
N ASN A 509 -0.81 -8.49 -13.08
CA ASN A 509 -1.67 -7.56 -13.83
C ASN A 509 -1.20 -7.38 -15.27
N LEU A 510 0.12 -7.23 -15.46
CA LEU A 510 0.71 -7.15 -16.78
C LEU A 510 0.54 -8.46 -17.54
N ALA A 511 0.77 -9.62 -16.91
CA ALA A 511 0.59 -10.91 -17.55
C ALA A 511 -0.86 -11.13 -18.02
N ASP A 512 -1.84 -10.79 -17.19
CA ASP A 512 -3.27 -10.87 -17.54
C ASP A 512 -3.58 -9.98 -18.77
N LEU A 513 -3.06 -8.75 -18.79
CA LEU A 513 -3.18 -7.83 -19.93
C LEU A 513 -2.57 -8.43 -21.21
N LEU A 514 -1.36 -8.98 -21.12
CA LEU A 514 -0.66 -9.57 -22.26
C LEU A 514 -1.36 -10.82 -22.81
N GLN A 515 -2.07 -11.54 -21.96
CA GLN A 515 -2.84 -12.73 -22.33
C GLN A 515 -4.27 -12.40 -22.77
N GLY A 516 -4.66 -11.12 -22.78
CA GLY A 516 -6.03 -10.71 -23.09
C GLY A 516 -7.06 -11.27 -22.11
N ARG A 517 -6.62 -11.63 -20.89
CA ARG A 517 -7.54 -12.06 -19.84
C ARG A 517 -8.37 -10.85 -19.41
N PRO A 518 -9.66 -11.03 -19.11
CA PRO A 518 -10.48 -9.93 -18.62
C PRO A 518 -9.80 -9.33 -17.41
N ASP A 519 -9.77 -7.99 -17.35
CA ASP A 519 -9.24 -7.29 -16.20
C ASP A 519 -10.12 -7.62 -14.99
N ILE A 520 -9.66 -8.55 -14.18
CA ILE A 520 -10.37 -9.01 -13.00
C ILE A 520 -10.15 -8.05 -11.82
N HIS A 521 -9.31 -7.01 -11.93
CA HIS A 521 -8.94 -6.18 -10.78
C HIS A 521 -8.67 -4.70 -11.14
N HIS A 522 -9.61 -3.81 -10.81
CA HIS A 522 -9.33 -2.37 -10.77
C HIS A 522 -8.51 -2.00 -9.50
N TRP A 523 -7.57 -1.08 -9.69
CA TRP A 523 -6.33 -0.89 -8.93
C TRP A 523 -6.48 -0.42 -7.45
N GLN A 524 -5.38 -0.59 -6.71
CA GLN A 524 -5.19 -0.37 -5.27
C GLN A 524 -4.76 1.07 -4.93
N THR A 525 -4.77 1.46 -3.65
CA THR A 525 -4.02 2.62 -3.17
C THR A 525 -2.66 2.19 -2.59
N THR A 526 -1.68 3.08 -2.73
CA THR A 526 -0.41 3.34 -2.04
C THR A 526 0.31 2.29 -1.15
N TYR A 527 -0.32 1.23 -0.63
CA TYR A 527 0.32 0.24 0.25
C TYR A 527 -0.05 -1.24 -0.03
N GLY A 528 -0.37 -1.59 -1.28
CA GLY A 528 -0.16 -2.96 -1.76
C GLY A 528 -1.26 -3.97 -1.44
N MET A 529 -2.54 -3.57 -1.42
CA MET A 529 -3.65 -4.48 -1.16
C MET A 529 -4.64 -4.59 -2.32
N PRO A 530 -4.76 -5.77 -2.93
CA PRO A 530 -5.68 -5.99 -4.02
C PRO A 530 -7.10 -6.18 -3.55
N VAL A 531 -8.07 -5.57 -4.26
CA VAL A 531 -9.48 -5.94 -4.10
C VAL A 531 -9.90 -6.82 -5.27
N PRO A 532 -10.25 -8.08 -5.01
CA PRO A 532 -10.78 -8.95 -6.05
C PRO A 532 -12.11 -8.45 -6.60
N PHE A 533 -12.33 -8.53 -7.92
CA PHE A 533 -13.67 -8.43 -8.50
C PHE A 533 -14.53 -9.54 -7.90
N LEU A 534 -15.31 -9.20 -6.90
CA LEU A 534 -16.55 -9.90 -6.61
C LEU A 534 -17.78 -9.10 -7.08
N LEU A 535 -17.58 -7.90 -7.66
CA LEU A 535 -18.64 -6.89 -7.72
C LEU A 535 -19.24 -6.55 -9.10
N ASN A 536 -18.72 -7.09 -10.21
CA ASN A 536 -19.28 -6.79 -11.55
C ASN A 536 -20.34 -7.79 -12.05
N ARG A 537 -20.98 -8.55 -11.15
CA ARG A 537 -22.20 -9.30 -11.52
C ARG A 537 -23.42 -8.40 -11.76
N HIS A 538 -23.34 -7.11 -11.38
CA HIS A 538 -24.29 -6.09 -11.81
C HIS A 538 -23.68 -5.23 -12.92
N ARG A 539 -23.61 -5.78 -14.15
CA ARG A 539 -23.80 -4.88 -15.29
C ARG A 539 -25.16 -4.21 -15.07
N PRO A 540 -25.30 -2.88 -15.22
CA PRO A 540 -26.60 -2.31 -15.52
C PRO A 540 -27.11 -3.10 -16.72
N THR A 541 -28.24 -3.80 -16.57
CA THR A 541 -29.02 -4.22 -17.72
C THR A 541 -29.11 -3.02 -18.63
N ALA A 542 -28.79 -3.23 -19.91
CA ALA A 542 -28.80 -2.21 -20.94
C ALA A 542 -29.95 -1.21 -20.73
N SER A 543 -29.64 0.07 -20.89
CA SER A 543 -30.64 1.14 -21.00
C SER A 543 -31.84 0.62 -21.78
N PRO A 544 -33.08 0.73 -21.27
CA PRO A 544 -34.24 0.52 -22.12
C PRO A 544 -34.14 1.55 -23.24
N GLU A 545 -34.05 1.02 -24.46
CA GLU A 545 -34.59 1.55 -25.70
C GLU A 545 -34.73 3.08 -25.78
N ARG A 546 -33.85 3.68 -26.58
CA ARG A 546 -34.26 4.77 -27.47
C ARG A 546 -35.25 4.19 -28.49
N ASP A 547 -36.52 4.14 -28.11
CA ASP A 547 -37.65 4.13 -29.03
C ASP A 547 -38.55 5.33 -28.67
N ALA A 548 -38.21 6.48 -29.27
CA ALA A 548 -39.07 7.61 -29.60
C ALA A 548 -38.32 8.58 -30.53
#